data_AF-G2KRU7-F1
#
_entry.id   AF-G2KRU7-F1
#
_cell.length_a   1.000
_cell.length_b   1.000
_cell.length_c   1.000
_cell.angle_alpha   90.00
_cell.angle_beta   90.00
_cell.angle_gamma   90.00
#
_symmetry.space_group_name_H-M   'P 1'
#
loop_
_entity.id
_entity.type
_entity.pdbx_description
1 polymer ?
#
loop_
_entity_poly.entity_id
_entity_poly.type
_entity_poly.pdbx_seq_one_letter_code
_entity_poly.pdbx_strand_id
1 'polypeptide(L)'
;MTETAHPHEHAAHTDQIPRLNRIAGQVEGVKKMITEERYCPDIITQLRAIRAAIKTIEANILERHLHSCVAGTIASGDKDEAATMIEEIKDLFKRFELD
;
A
#
# COMPACT_ATOMS: atom_id res chain seq x y z
N MET A 1 -9.72 0.31 13.26
CA MET A 1 -8.82 1.44 13.55
C MET A 1 -8.00 1.05 14.77
N THR A 2 -6.96 0.24 14.57
CA THR A 2 -6.01 -0.10 15.63
C THR A 2 -4.76 0.72 15.37
N GLU A 3 -4.70 1.88 16.01
CA GLU A 3 -3.53 2.74 16.04
C GLU A 3 -2.63 2.23 17.16
N THR A 4 -1.77 1.26 16.84
CA THR A 4 -0.69 0.84 17.74
C THR A 4 0.47 1.81 17.52
N ALA A 5 0.47 2.91 18.27
CA ALA A 5 1.55 3.88 18.24
C ALA A 5 2.84 3.25 18.79
N HIS A 6 3.74 2.86 17.89
CA HIS A 6 5.11 2.47 18.24
C HIS A 6 6.01 3.72 18.25
N PRO A 7 7.03 3.79 19.12
CA PRO A 7 7.83 5.01 19.35
C PRO A 7 8.85 5.31 18.24
N HIS A 8 8.79 4.62 17.10
CA HIS A 8 9.74 4.81 15.99
C HIS A 8 9.24 5.82 14.97
N GLU A 9 10.16 6.66 14.50
CA GLU A 9 9.92 7.58 13.38
C GLU A 9 9.57 6.76 12.12
N HIS A 10 8.31 6.83 11.70
CA HIS A 10 7.86 6.18 10.47
C HIS A 10 8.59 6.77 9.27
N ALA A 11 8.97 5.91 8.33
CA ALA A 11 9.60 6.38 7.11
C ALA A 11 8.65 7.33 6.34
N ALA A 12 9.19 8.42 5.81
CA ALA A 12 8.42 9.29 4.93
C ALA A 12 8.05 8.54 3.64
N HIS A 13 6.85 8.75 3.11
CA HIS A 13 6.34 8.14 1.86
C HIS A 13 5.85 9.16 0.82
N THR A 14 6.29 10.41 0.95
CA THR A 14 5.83 11.53 0.12
C THR A 14 6.13 11.37 -1.38
N ASP A 15 7.14 10.57 -1.73
CA ASP A 15 7.49 10.16 -3.10
C ASP A 15 6.40 9.30 -3.78
N GLN A 16 5.45 8.75 -3.02
CA GLN A 16 4.30 8.02 -3.57
C GLN A 16 3.13 8.94 -3.96
N ILE A 17 3.12 10.21 -3.51
CA ILE A 17 2.06 11.18 -3.82
C ILE A 17 1.84 11.34 -5.33
N PRO A 18 2.86 11.49 -6.19
CA PRO A 18 2.65 11.57 -7.65
C PRO A 18 1.92 10.36 -8.24
N ARG A 19 2.15 9.15 -7.69
CA ARG A 19 1.47 7.93 -8.12
C ARG A 19 0.00 7.92 -7.68
N LEU A 20 -0.27 8.37 -6.46
CA LEU A 20 -1.64 8.55 -5.95
C LEU A 20 -2.41 9.57 -6.81
N ASN A 21 -1.79 10.70 -7.17
CA ASN A 21 -2.41 11.69 -8.06
C ASN A 21 -2.76 11.11 -9.42
N ARG A 22 -1.88 10.26 -9.99
CA ARG A 22 -2.16 9.55 -11.24
C ARG A 22 -3.34 8.59 -11.09
N ILE A 23 -3.41 7.82 -10.00
CA ILE A 23 -4.53 6.91 -9.71
C ILE A 23 -5.84 7.70 -9.58
N ALA A 24 -5.84 8.83 -8.88
CA ALA A 24 -7.01 9.69 -8.77
C ALA A 24 -7.53 10.13 -10.16
N GLY A 25 -6.61 10.54 -11.05
CA GLY A 25 -6.97 10.86 -12.44
C GLY A 25 -7.52 9.66 -13.22
N GLN A 26 -6.99 8.45 -13.00
CA GLN A 26 -7.52 7.23 -13.61
C GLN A 26 -8.94 6.90 -13.11
N VAL A 27 -9.20 7.08 -11.81
CA VAL A 27 -10.54 6.90 -11.22
C VAL A 27 -11.55 7.88 -11.82
N GLU A 28 -11.17 9.15 -11.96
CA GLU A 28 -12.01 10.15 -12.65
C GLU A 28 -12.24 9.77 -14.12
N GLY A 29 -11.23 9.24 -14.80
CA GLY A 29 -11.37 8.68 -16.14
C GLY A 29 -12.41 7.56 -16.20
N VAL A 30 -12.36 6.59 -15.27
CA VAL A 30 -13.34 5.50 -15.19
C VAL A 30 -14.76 6.02 -14.96
N LYS A 31 -14.95 7.01 -14.07
CA LYS A 31 -16.26 7.64 -13.85
C LYS A 31 -16.83 8.19 -15.16
N LYS A 32 -15.99 8.90 -15.93
CA LYS A 32 -16.39 9.43 -17.25
C LYS A 32 -16.75 8.30 -18.23
N MET A 33 -15.97 7.22 -18.29
CA MET A 33 -16.27 6.08 -19.16
C MET A 33 -17.63 5.44 -18.85
N ILE A 34 -18.01 5.39 -17.56
CA ILE A 34 -19.32 4.88 -17.12
C ILE A 34 -20.44 5.82 -17.58
N THR A 35 -20.29 7.13 -17.37
CA THR A 35 -21.29 8.12 -17.81
C THR A 35 -21.45 8.16 -19.33
N GLU A 36 -20.38 7.85 -20.07
CA GLU A 36 -20.37 7.74 -21.53
C GLU A 36 -20.83 6.37 -22.05
N GLU A 37 -21.29 5.47 -21.16
CA GLU A 37 -21.78 4.12 -21.51
C GLU A 37 -20.78 3.31 -22.35
N ARG A 38 -19.47 3.46 -22.05
CA ARG A 38 -18.42 2.78 -22.80
C ARG A 38 -18.46 1.26 -22.62
N TYR A 39 -17.87 0.58 -23.59
CA TYR A 39 -17.81 -0.89 -23.63
C TYR A 39 -17.22 -1.48 -22.33
N CYS A 40 -17.97 -2.38 -21.69
CA CYS A 40 -17.66 -2.87 -20.34
C CYS A 40 -16.23 -3.45 -20.20
N PRO A 41 -15.70 -4.24 -21.16
CA PRO A 41 -14.31 -4.70 -21.10
C PRO A 41 -13.27 -3.57 -21.02
N ASP A 42 -13.50 -2.41 -21.64
CA ASP A 42 -12.58 -1.26 -21.54
C ASP A 42 -12.57 -0.71 -20.12
N ILE A 43 -13.76 -0.57 -19.51
CA ILE A 43 -13.92 -0.09 -18.13
C ILE A 43 -13.22 -1.04 -17.15
N ILE A 44 -13.45 -2.34 -17.31
CA ILE A 44 -12.80 -3.39 -16.50
C ILE A 44 -11.28 -3.31 -16.67
N THR A 45 -10.78 -3.11 -17.89
CA THR A 45 -9.35 -2.96 -18.16
C THR A 45 -8.75 -1.77 -17.42
N GLN A 46 -9.42 -0.61 -17.41
CA GLN A 46 -8.95 0.55 -16.65
C GLN A 46 -8.98 0.32 -15.13
N LEU A 47 -10.02 -0.33 -14.61
CA LEU A 47 -10.08 -0.72 -13.20
C LEU A 47 -8.94 -1.68 -12.81
N ARG A 48 -8.57 -2.61 -13.69
CA ARG A 48 -7.42 -3.50 -13.48
C ARG A 48 -6.09 -2.74 -13.50
N ALA A 49 -5.95 -1.74 -14.36
CA ALA A 49 -4.78 -0.87 -14.39
C ALA A 49 -4.64 -0.04 -13.09
N ILE A 50 -5.75 0.49 -12.56
CA ILE A 50 -5.80 1.16 -11.25
C ILE A 50 -5.35 0.21 -10.14
N ARG A 51 -5.90 -1.00 -10.11
CA ARG A 51 -5.52 -2.01 -9.11
C ARG A 51 -4.03 -2.34 -9.15
N ALA A 52 -3.46 -2.50 -10.34
CA ALA A 52 -2.02 -2.75 -10.49
C ALA A 52 -1.16 -1.57 -9.99
N ALA A 53 -1.60 -0.33 -10.23
CA ALA A 53 -0.93 0.85 -9.73
C ALA A 53 -0.98 0.95 -8.19
N ILE A 54 -2.13 0.63 -7.58
CA ILE A 54 -2.27 0.57 -6.11
C ILE A 54 -1.32 -0.48 -5.53
N LYS A 55 -1.31 -1.70 -6.08
CA LYS A 55 -0.40 -2.78 -5.65
C LYS A 55 1.08 -2.36 -5.68
N THR A 56 1.45 -1.54 -6.66
CA THR A 56 2.82 -1.02 -6.76
C THR A 56 3.14 -0.06 -5.61
N ILE A 57 2.19 0.80 -5.22
CA ILE A 57 2.36 1.72 -4.08
C ILE A 57 2.45 0.93 -2.76
N GLU A 58 1.57 -0.06 -2.57
CA GLU A 58 1.58 -0.95 -1.40
C GLU A 58 2.95 -1.64 -1.25
N ALA A 59 3.47 -2.20 -2.34
CA ALA A 59 4.79 -2.85 -2.35
C ALA A 59 5.92 -1.88 -1.98
N ASN A 60 5.92 -0.65 -2.53
CA ASN A 60 6.95 0.35 -2.21
C ASN A 60 6.90 0.79 -0.74
N ILE A 61 5.69 0.96 -0.17
CA ILE A 61 5.50 1.33 1.23
C ILE A 61 6.02 0.21 2.14
N LEU A 62 5.64 -1.04 1.82
CA LEU A 62 6.09 -2.20 2.58
C LEU A 62 7.61 -2.37 2.51
N GLU A 63 8.20 -2.30 1.31
CA GLU A 63 9.65 -2.38 1.11
C GLU A 63 10.37 -1.35 1.99
N ARG A 64 9.91 -0.10 1.98
CA ARG A 64 10.50 0.93 2.82
C ARG A 64 10.36 0.63 4.32
N HIS A 65 9.19 0.17 4.76
CA HIS A 65 8.97 -0.20 6.17
C HIS A 65 9.92 -1.33 6.63
N LEU A 66 10.11 -2.34 5.78
CA LEU A 66 11.06 -3.44 6.03
C LEU A 66 12.51 -2.93 6.14
N HIS A 67 12.91 -2.04 5.24
CA HIS A 67 14.28 -1.50 5.21
C HIS A 67 14.58 -0.45 6.27
N SER A 68 13.58 0.27 6.78
CA SER A 68 13.77 1.30 7.79
C SER A 68 13.46 0.79 9.18
N CYS A 69 12.19 0.54 9.48
CA CYS A 69 11.71 0.29 10.83
C CYS A 69 12.16 -1.10 11.29
N VAL A 70 11.87 -2.13 10.48
CA VAL A 70 12.18 -3.52 10.84
C VAL A 70 13.69 -3.76 10.89
N ALA A 71 14.42 -3.36 9.84
CA ALA A 71 15.88 -3.51 9.82
C ALA A 71 16.56 -2.69 10.93
N GLY A 72 16.07 -1.50 11.23
CA GLY A 72 16.56 -0.65 12.31
C GLY A 72 16.39 -1.29 13.69
N THR A 73 15.21 -1.84 13.98
CA THR A 73 14.92 -2.53 15.25
C THR A 73 15.72 -3.84 15.37
N ILE A 74 15.91 -4.59 14.29
CA ILE A 74 16.79 -5.77 14.31
C ILE A 74 18.24 -5.35 14.63
N ALA A 75 18.72 -4.26 14.03
CA ALA A 75 20.07 -3.75 14.26
C ALA A 75 20.28 -3.19 15.67
N SER A 76 19.23 -2.65 16.32
CA SER A 76 19.31 -2.17 17.71
C SER A 76 19.42 -3.31 18.73
N GLY A 77 19.08 -4.54 18.32
CA GLY A 77 19.10 -5.73 19.19
C GLY A 77 17.84 -5.92 20.02
N ASP A 78 16.80 -5.10 19.82
CA ASP A 78 15.50 -5.26 20.46
C ASP A 78 14.70 -6.38 19.80
N LYS A 79 14.86 -7.60 20.31
CA LYS A 79 14.27 -8.81 19.73
C LYS A 79 12.75 -8.89 19.92
N ASP A 80 12.24 -8.37 21.03
CA ASP A 80 10.82 -8.45 21.35
C ASP A 80 10.03 -7.50 20.46
N GLU A 81 10.56 -6.30 20.25
CA GLU A 81 9.98 -5.34 19.31
C GLU A 81 10.07 -5.83 17.86
N ALA A 82 11.21 -6.38 17.44
CA ALA A 82 11.35 -6.96 16.10
C ALA A 82 10.34 -8.11 15.85
N ALA A 83 10.14 -8.99 16.83
CA ALA A 83 9.17 -10.08 16.73
C ALA A 83 7.73 -9.55 16.62
N THR A 84 7.41 -8.48 17.35
CA THR A 84 6.10 -7.82 17.28
C THR A 84 5.85 -7.25 15.88
N MET A 85 6.79 -6.48 15.32
CA MET A 85 6.67 -5.92 13.97
C MET A 85 6.52 -7.02 12.89
N ILE A 86 7.23 -8.13 13.03
CA ILE A 86 7.11 -9.27 12.10
C ILE A 86 5.71 -9.89 12.16
N GLU A 87 5.16 -10.09 13.36
CA GLU A 87 3.78 -10.60 13.51
C GLU A 87 2.75 -9.62 12.95
N GLU A 88 2.93 -8.30 13.11
CA GLU A 88 2.05 -7.30 12.50
C GLU A 88 2.05 -7.38 10.98
N ILE A 89 3.21 -7.53 10.35
CA ILE A 89 3.33 -7.71 8.89
C ILE A 89 2.65 -9.01 8.47
N LYS A 90 2.87 -10.11 9.18
CA LYS A 90 2.23 -11.40 8.91
C LYS A 90 0.70 -11.31 9.00
N ASP A 91 0.17 -10.59 9.98
CA ASP A 91 -1.27 -10.39 10.13
C ASP A 91 -1.84 -9.45 9.07
N LEU A 92 -1.07 -8.47 8.59
CA LEU A 92 -1.40 -7.65 7.44
C LEU A 92 -1.63 -8.55 6.21
N PHE A 93 -0.68 -9.43 5.88
CA PHE A 93 -0.80 -10.34 4.73
C PHE A 93 -2.01 -11.29 4.84
N LYS A 94 -2.23 -11.91 6.01
CA LYS A 94 -3.42 -12.77 6.23
C LYS A 94 -4.73 -12.05 5.96
N ARG A 95 -4.82 -10.75 6.27
CA ARG A 95 -6.05 -9.96 6.06
C ARG A 95 -6.34 -9.73 4.58
N PHE A 96 -5.33 -9.66 3.73
CA PHE A 96 -5.45 -9.29 2.32
C PHE A 96 -5.34 -10.47 1.34
N GLU A 97 -4.97 -11.68 1.79
CA GLU A 97 -4.97 -12.90 0.96
C GLU A 97 -6.35 -13.59 0.83
N LEU A 98 -7.42 -13.03 1.42
CA LEU A 98 -8.76 -13.64 1.42
C LEU A 98 -9.72 -13.14 0.31
N ASP A 99 -9.25 -12.29 -0.62
CA ASP A 99 -10.04 -11.75 -1.76
C ASP A 99 -9.45 -12.06 -3.14
#